data_AF-A0A0X3NUV7-F1
#
_entry.id   AF-A0A0X3NUV7-F1
#
_cell.length_a   1.000
_cell.length_b   1.000
_cell.length_c   1.000
_cell.angle_alpha   90.00
_cell.angle_beta   90.00
_cell.angle_gamma   90.00
#
_symmetry.space_group_name_H-M   'P 1'
#
loop_
_entity.id
_entity.type
_entity.pdbx_description
1 polymer ?
#
loop_
_entity_poly.entity_id
_entity_poly.type
_entity_poly.pdbx_seq_one_letter_code
_entity_poly.pdbx_strand_id
1 'polypeptide(L)'
;WQGCRANKGVKAPGSYYYETTVLEDGPVRVGWATNGASLNLGEDDLGLVFGTEDGSTRGLVTFNGDQFDFGAEVRKGDVIGCCLDFDHGVAMWSCNGVEGAQPVRIPERLLNESFFPAIGLKDSRVLINFGDSQLEFAPKSPSSMPLADVADDQLVSNANSGWRLNPYDATAGIDVRPDGMAVQSVLGAGWQGCRANKGVKAPGSYYYETTVLEDGPVRVGWATNGASLNLGEDDLGLVFGTEDGSTRGLVTFNGDQFDFG
;
A
#
# COMPACT_ATOMS: atom_id res chain seq x y z
N TRP A 1 5.34 7.23 -11.36
CA TRP A 1 4.93 7.25 -9.94
C TRP A 1 4.67 5.84 -9.50
N GLN A 2 5.26 5.44 -8.38
CA GLN A 2 4.96 4.21 -7.65
C GLN A 2 4.73 4.60 -6.20
N GLY A 3 3.63 4.14 -5.60
CA GLY A 3 3.26 4.54 -4.24
C GLY A 3 2.95 3.39 -3.31
N CYS A 4 3.02 3.67 -2.03
CA CYS A 4 2.67 2.76 -0.95
C CYS A 4 2.02 3.53 0.22
N ARG A 5 1.43 2.77 1.14
CA ARG A 5 0.92 3.25 2.44
C ARG A 5 1.47 2.37 3.55
N ALA A 6 1.62 2.93 4.75
CA ALA A 6 1.98 2.17 5.94
C ALA A 6 0.91 1.11 6.27
N ASN A 7 1.31 0.06 6.99
CA ASN A 7 0.43 -1.01 7.45
C ASN A 7 -0.50 -0.60 8.61
N LYS A 8 -0.20 0.52 9.26
CA LYS A 8 -0.98 1.14 10.33
C LYS A 8 -1.23 2.61 9.98
N GLY A 9 -2.39 3.10 10.41
CA GLY A 9 -2.80 4.49 10.29
C GLY A 9 -3.38 4.99 11.60
N VAL A 10 -3.85 6.22 11.57
CA VAL A 10 -4.42 6.96 12.70
C VAL A 10 -5.79 7.52 12.33
N LYS A 11 -6.59 7.86 13.33
CA LYS A 11 -7.94 8.43 13.19
C LYS A 11 -8.15 9.48 14.28
N ALA A 12 -9.17 10.32 14.11
CA ALA A 12 -9.56 11.27 15.14
C ALA A 12 -9.92 10.59 16.48
N PRO A 13 -9.75 11.28 17.62
CA PRO A 13 -9.13 12.60 17.78
C PRO A 13 -7.60 12.51 17.91
N GLY A 14 -6.92 13.66 17.80
CA GLY A 14 -5.49 13.78 18.06
C GLY A 14 -4.69 14.47 16.94
N SER A 15 -3.44 14.77 17.25
CA SER A 15 -2.44 15.32 16.32
C SER A 15 -1.23 14.39 16.23
N TYR A 16 -0.86 14.01 15.01
CA TYR A 16 0.08 12.94 14.71
C TYR A 16 1.20 13.40 13.79
N TYR A 17 2.40 12.81 13.93
CA TYR A 17 3.59 13.26 13.22
C TYR A 17 4.54 12.12 12.83
N TYR A 18 5.19 12.26 11.67
CA TYR A 18 6.34 11.47 11.26
C TYR A 18 7.27 12.28 10.34
N GLU A 19 8.50 11.78 10.14
CA GLU A 19 9.50 12.40 9.26
C GLU A 19 9.85 11.53 8.07
N THR A 20 10.21 12.18 6.97
CA THR A 20 10.75 11.54 5.77
C THR A 20 12.00 12.27 5.28
N THR A 21 13.14 11.59 5.23
CA THR A 21 14.39 12.12 4.66
C THR A 21 14.46 11.80 3.17
N VAL A 22 14.70 12.81 2.34
CA VAL A 22 14.92 12.65 0.90
C VAL A 22 16.35 12.17 0.64
N LEU A 23 16.52 11.03 -0.03
CA LEU A 23 17.84 10.44 -0.29
C LEU A 23 18.37 10.74 -1.69
N GLU A 24 17.50 11.19 -2.59
CA GLU A 24 17.79 11.44 -3.99
C GLU A 24 16.88 12.56 -4.53
N ASP A 25 17.46 13.46 -5.32
CA ASP A 25 16.69 14.51 -6.00
C ASP A 25 15.79 13.86 -7.06
N GLY A 26 14.51 14.22 -7.03
CA GLY A 26 13.54 13.75 -8.01
C GLY A 26 12.12 13.88 -7.45
N PRO A 27 11.11 13.42 -8.21
CA PRO A 27 9.72 13.50 -7.78
C PRO A 27 9.44 12.61 -6.56
N VAL A 28 9.03 13.27 -5.48
CA VAL A 28 8.60 12.67 -4.23
C VAL A 28 7.24 13.23 -3.82
N ARG A 29 6.36 12.40 -3.27
CA ARG A 29 5.10 12.79 -2.63
C ARG A 29 5.01 12.06 -1.29
N VAL A 30 4.91 12.81 -0.19
CA VAL A 30 4.81 12.27 1.16
C VAL A 30 3.63 12.89 1.90
N GLY A 31 2.89 12.10 2.67
CA GLY A 31 1.82 12.63 3.49
C GLY A 31 0.83 11.55 3.89
N TRP A 32 -0.45 11.84 3.72
CA TRP A 32 -1.51 11.06 4.32
C TRP A 32 -2.52 10.62 3.26
N ALA A 33 -2.93 9.36 3.30
CA ALA A 33 -3.96 8.85 2.42
C ALA A 33 -4.88 7.86 3.15
N THR A 34 -6.16 7.86 2.79
CA THR A 34 -7.11 6.85 3.30
C THR A 34 -6.89 5.49 2.62
N ASN A 35 -7.57 4.45 3.10
CA ASN A 35 -7.51 3.12 2.46
C ASN A 35 -8.08 3.12 1.03
N GLY A 36 -9.03 3.99 0.73
CA GLY A 36 -9.68 4.10 -0.57
C GLY A 36 -8.88 4.89 -1.61
N ALA A 37 -7.83 5.60 -1.18
CA ALA A 37 -7.04 6.43 -2.07
C ALA A 37 -6.24 5.59 -3.10
N SER A 38 -6.07 6.14 -4.29
CA SER A 38 -5.09 5.78 -5.29
C SER A 38 -3.67 5.74 -4.70
N LEU A 39 -2.82 4.90 -5.28
CA LEU A 39 -1.37 4.90 -4.97
C LEU A 39 -0.60 5.88 -5.86
N ASN A 40 -1.22 6.45 -6.89
CA ASN A 40 -0.76 7.70 -7.49
C ASN A 40 -1.23 8.86 -6.59
N LEU A 41 -0.55 9.02 -5.46
CA LEU A 41 -1.03 9.85 -4.35
C LEU A 41 -1.28 11.30 -4.77
N GLY A 42 -2.41 11.86 -4.31
CA GLY A 42 -2.81 13.23 -4.59
C GLY A 42 -3.61 13.43 -5.89
N GLU A 43 -3.73 12.42 -6.75
CA GLU A 43 -4.56 12.50 -7.97
C GLU A 43 -6.07 12.37 -7.70
N ASP A 44 -6.44 11.88 -6.52
CA ASP A 44 -7.82 11.79 -6.06
C ASP A 44 -8.07 12.66 -4.84
N ASP A 45 -9.32 12.64 -4.39
CA ASP A 45 -9.79 13.42 -3.26
C ASP A 45 -9.69 12.65 -1.93
N LEU A 46 -8.83 11.64 -1.84
CA LEU A 46 -8.64 10.75 -0.69
C LEU A 46 -7.20 10.72 -0.15
N GLY A 47 -6.25 11.34 -0.86
CA GLY A 47 -4.85 11.48 -0.44
C GLY A 47 -4.35 12.92 -0.50
N LEU A 48 -3.74 13.40 0.59
CA LEU A 48 -3.14 14.72 0.72
C LEU A 48 -1.62 14.55 0.91
N VAL A 49 -0.82 15.05 -0.02
CA VAL A 49 0.63 14.81 -0.03
C VAL A 49 1.41 16.07 -0.40
N PHE A 50 2.65 16.13 0.07
CA PHE A 50 3.60 17.20 -0.23
C PHE A 50 4.86 16.63 -0.88
N GLY A 51 5.47 17.37 -1.81
CA GLY A 51 6.80 17.08 -2.32
C GLY A 51 7.06 17.77 -3.65
N THR A 52 7.62 17.07 -4.63
CA THR A 52 8.16 17.66 -5.87
C THR A 52 7.64 16.95 -7.12
N GLU A 53 7.82 17.59 -8.28
CA GLU A 53 7.44 17.08 -9.59
C GLU A 53 8.65 16.96 -10.52
N ASP A 54 8.46 16.33 -11.68
CA ASP A 54 9.52 16.13 -12.68
C ASP A 54 10.26 17.43 -13.00
N GLY A 55 11.58 17.43 -12.78
CA GLY A 55 12.45 18.56 -13.10
C GLY A 55 12.29 19.79 -12.19
N SER A 56 11.62 19.66 -11.04
CA SER A 56 11.40 20.76 -10.10
C SER A 56 11.82 20.37 -8.68
N THR A 57 12.48 21.29 -7.98
CA THR A 57 12.70 21.21 -6.52
C THR A 57 11.65 21.97 -5.74
N ARG A 58 10.65 22.57 -6.41
CA ARG A 58 9.59 23.32 -5.74
C ARG A 58 8.71 22.38 -4.92
N GLY A 59 8.57 22.67 -3.63
CA GLY A 59 7.65 21.98 -2.75
C GLY A 59 6.20 22.32 -3.08
N LEU A 60 5.42 21.31 -3.41
CA LEU A 60 4.01 21.39 -3.78
C LEU A 60 3.19 20.51 -2.86
N VAL A 61 2.09 21.05 -2.35
CA VAL A 61 1.03 20.24 -1.75
C VAL A 61 0.04 19.85 -2.85
N THR A 62 -0.26 18.56 -2.98
CA THR A 62 -1.14 17.98 -3.99
C THR A 62 -2.34 17.32 -3.31
N PHE A 63 -3.55 17.67 -3.75
CA PHE A 63 -4.82 17.09 -3.32
C PHE A 63 -5.85 17.19 -4.44
N ASN A 64 -6.57 16.10 -4.76
CA ASN A 64 -7.58 16.06 -5.82
C ASN A 64 -7.08 16.55 -7.19
N GLY A 65 -5.82 16.26 -7.50
CA GLY A 65 -5.13 16.71 -8.72
C GLY A 65 -4.68 18.18 -8.69
N ASP A 66 -5.15 18.98 -7.73
CA ASP A 66 -4.74 20.38 -7.56
C ASP A 66 -3.40 20.48 -6.83
N GLN A 67 -2.58 21.45 -7.23
CA GLN A 67 -1.26 21.69 -6.66
C GLN A 67 -1.14 23.12 -6.12
N PHE A 68 -0.62 23.24 -4.90
CA PHE A 68 -0.41 24.50 -4.21
C PHE A 68 1.06 24.65 -3.83
N ASP A 69 1.64 25.82 -4.11
CA ASP A 69 3.02 26.11 -3.77
C ASP A 69 3.17 26.27 -2.25
N PHE A 70 4.03 25.45 -1.67
CA PHE A 70 4.36 25.50 -0.24
C PHE A 70 5.26 26.70 0.10
N GLY A 71 5.97 27.25 -0.89
CA GLY A 71 6.90 28.36 -0.70
C GLY A 71 8.29 27.94 -0.22
N ALA A 72 8.62 26.64 -0.30
CA ALA A 72 9.96 26.13 -0.02
C ALA A 72 10.40 25.14 -1.12
N GLU A 73 11.70 24.92 -1.21
CA GLU A 73 12.26 23.86 -2.02
C GLU A 73 12.46 22.58 -1.20
N VAL A 74 12.51 21.45 -1.89
CA VAL A 74 12.83 20.13 -1.37
C VAL A 74 13.93 19.54 -2.24
N ARG A 75 15.00 19.09 -1.59
CA ARG A 75 16.21 18.55 -2.20
C ARG A 75 16.69 17.32 -1.42
N LYS A 76 17.61 16.57 -2.02
CA LYS A 76 18.34 15.51 -1.37
C LYS A 76 18.96 15.98 -0.06
N GLY A 77 18.71 15.23 1.01
CA GLY A 77 19.17 15.51 2.37
C GLY A 77 18.13 16.23 3.22
N ASP A 78 17.09 16.83 2.62
CA ASP A 78 16.04 17.50 3.38
C ASP A 78 15.16 16.50 4.12
N VAL A 79 14.68 16.92 5.28
CA VAL A 79 13.72 16.18 6.10
C VAL A 79 12.36 16.86 6.05
N ILE A 80 11.39 16.10 5.55
CA ILE A 80 10.00 16.50 5.48
C ILE A 80 9.27 15.98 6.72
N GLY A 81 8.82 16.90 7.57
CA GLY A 81 7.88 16.61 8.65
C GLY A 81 6.45 16.58 8.11
N CYS A 82 5.70 15.55 8.48
CA CYS A 82 4.32 15.34 8.05
C CYS A 82 3.41 15.33 9.28
N CYS A 83 2.57 16.36 9.44
CA CYS A 83 1.64 16.50 10.55
C CYS A 83 0.19 16.32 10.09
N LEU A 84 -0.60 15.58 10.88
CA LEU A 84 -2.04 15.43 10.71
C LEU A 84 -2.73 15.73 12.04
N ASP A 85 -3.46 16.84 12.09
CA ASP A 85 -4.13 17.35 13.28
C ASP A 85 -5.65 17.25 13.10
N PHE A 86 -6.23 16.17 13.65
CA PHE A 86 -7.69 15.98 13.62
C PHE A 86 -8.40 16.93 14.60
N ASP A 87 -7.74 17.39 15.65
CA ASP A 87 -8.34 18.27 16.65
C ASP A 87 -8.64 19.65 16.04
N HIS A 88 -7.81 20.10 15.10
CA HIS A 88 -8.02 21.32 14.32
C HIS A 88 -8.52 21.08 12.89
N GLY A 89 -8.57 19.82 12.43
CA GLY A 89 -9.02 19.43 11.10
C GLY A 89 -8.09 19.86 9.98
N VAL A 90 -6.77 19.78 10.18
CA VAL A 90 -5.75 20.24 9.23
C VAL A 90 -4.61 19.25 9.02
N ALA A 91 -4.06 19.24 7.82
CA ALA A 91 -2.77 18.62 7.51
C ALA A 91 -1.72 19.71 7.27
N MET A 92 -0.51 19.48 7.77
CA MET A 92 0.60 20.43 7.69
C MET A 92 1.90 19.70 7.35
N TRP A 93 2.80 20.39 6.66
CA TRP A 93 4.13 19.89 6.36
C TRP A 93 5.18 20.91 6.79
N SER A 94 6.39 20.41 7.04
CA SER A 94 7.58 21.22 7.27
C SER A 94 8.75 20.68 6.48
N CYS A 95 9.63 21.53 5.97
CA CYS A 95 10.91 21.12 5.39
C CYS A 95 12.05 21.62 6.30
N ASN A 96 12.84 20.71 6.86
CA ASN A 96 13.90 21.00 7.84
C ASN A 96 13.40 21.86 9.03
N GLY A 97 12.20 21.54 9.53
CA GLY A 97 11.53 22.26 10.61
C GLY A 97 10.90 23.61 10.23
N VAL A 98 10.98 24.02 8.96
CA VAL A 98 10.29 25.22 8.46
C VAL A 98 8.91 24.82 7.95
N GLU A 99 7.87 25.22 8.66
CA GLU A 99 6.47 24.96 8.30
C GLU A 99 6.02 25.77 7.07
N GLY A 100 5.07 25.20 6.34
CA GLY A 100 4.45 25.87 5.20
C GLY A 100 3.61 27.07 5.62
N ALA A 101 3.38 27.98 4.68
CA ALA A 101 2.69 29.24 4.97
C ALA A 101 1.24 29.04 5.45
N GLN A 102 0.55 27.97 5.04
CA GLN A 102 -0.83 27.70 5.42
C GLN A 102 -1.11 26.21 5.65
N PRO A 103 -1.85 25.86 6.73
CA PRO A 103 -2.35 24.50 6.93
C PRO A 103 -3.42 24.16 5.87
N VAL A 104 -3.43 22.90 5.43
CA VAL A 104 -4.44 22.40 4.49
C VAL A 104 -5.62 21.85 5.27
N ARG A 105 -6.81 22.41 5.07
CA ARG A 105 -8.03 21.92 5.72
C ARG A 105 -8.39 20.54 5.19
N ILE A 106 -8.60 19.60 6.11
CA ILE A 106 -9.15 18.28 5.80
C ILE A 106 -10.63 18.48 5.50
N PRO A 107 -11.14 18.02 4.32
CA PRO A 107 -12.57 18.08 4.03
C PRO A 107 -13.41 17.38 5.11
N GLU A 108 -14.56 17.95 5.47
CA GLU A 108 -15.40 17.41 6.56
C GLU A 108 -15.74 15.93 6.38
N ARG A 109 -15.96 15.49 5.14
CA ARG A 109 -16.23 14.08 4.81
C ARG A 109 -15.08 13.13 5.15
N LEU A 110 -13.86 13.63 5.27
CA LEU A 110 -12.66 12.85 5.58
C LEU A 110 -12.27 12.91 7.05
N LEU A 111 -12.86 13.80 7.87
CA LEU A 111 -12.51 13.92 9.29
C LEU A 111 -12.79 12.65 10.09
N ASN A 112 -13.73 11.82 9.63
CA ASN A 112 -14.06 10.53 10.24
C ASN A 112 -13.32 9.34 9.62
N GLU A 113 -12.49 9.58 8.58
CA GLU A 113 -11.70 8.55 7.94
C GLU A 113 -10.41 8.26 8.72
N SER A 114 -9.83 7.09 8.45
CA SER A 114 -8.49 6.75 8.93
C SER A 114 -7.46 7.12 7.86
N PHE A 115 -6.39 7.78 8.29
CA PHE A 115 -5.30 8.19 7.43
C PHE A 115 -4.04 7.38 7.72
N PHE A 116 -3.35 7.01 6.65
CA PHE A 116 -2.13 6.22 6.66
C PHE A 116 -0.99 7.06 6.10
N PRO A 117 0.21 7.04 6.72
CA PRO A 117 1.40 7.55 6.06
C PRO A 117 1.54 6.96 4.67
N ALA A 118 1.76 7.81 3.69
CA ALA A 118 1.74 7.46 2.28
C ALA A 118 2.92 8.10 1.57
N ILE A 119 3.56 7.33 0.69
CA ILE A 119 4.73 7.74 -0.08
C ILE A 119 4.51 7.40 -1.54
N GLY A 120 4.79 8.33 -2.43
CA GLY A 120 4.80 8.17 -3.88
C GLY A 120 6.12 8.67 -4.43
N LEU A 121 6.78 7.89 -5.26
CA LEU A 121 8.11 8.21 -5.80
C LEU A 121 8.13 8.03 -7.31
N LYS A 122 9.06 8.71 -7.96
CA LYS A 122 9.49 8.40 -9.33
C LYS A 122 11.00 8.59 -9.40
N ASP A 123 11.73 7.53 -9.71
CA ASP A 123 13.20 7.53 -9.81
C ASP A 123 13.91 8.18 -8.60
N SER A 124 13.31 8.05 -7.42
CA SER A 124 13.71 8.72 -6.18
C SER A 124 13.69 7.76 -5.00
N ARG A 125 14.33 8.14 -3.89
CA ARG A 125 14.39 7.33 -2.67
C ARG A 125 14.21 8.18 -1.42
N VAL A 126 13.60 7.59 -0.40
CA VAL A 126 13.39 8.23 0.91
C VAL A 126 13.66 7.25 2.05
N LEU A 127 13.94 7.79 3.23
CA LEU A 127 13.93 7.07 4.50
C LEU A 127 12.80 7.63 5.37
N ILE A 128 12.01 6.78 6.00
CA ILE A 128 10.89 7.20 6.85
C ILE A 128 11.24 6.93 8.32
N ASN A 129 10.97 7.89 9.19
CA ASN A 129 11.04 7.74 10.64
C ASN A 129 9.65 8.00 11.24
N PHE A 130 8.99 6.94 11.71
CA PHE A 130 7.69 7.03 12.38
C PHE A 130 7.78 7.49 13.84
N GLY A 131 8.98 7.69 14.38
CA GLY A 131 9.22 8.07 15.78
C GLY A 131 9.94 6.99 16.60
N ASP A 132 10.20 5.80 16.04
CA ASP A 132 10.97 4.74 16.72
C ASP A 132 12.44 5.16 16.97
N SER A 133 12.90 6.15 16.20
CA SER A 133 14.20 6.79 16.35
C SER A 133 14.01 8.27 16.64
N GLN A 134 15.02 8.93 17.21
CA GLN A 134 14.98 10.38 17.45
C GLN A 134 14.62 11.13 16.17
N LEU A 135 13.52 11.88 16.23
CA LEU A 135 13.09 12.81 15.18
C LEU A 135 14.05 14.01 15.14
N GLU A 136 14.38 14.47 13.94
CA GLU A 136 15.35 15.54 13.71
C GLU A 136 14.71 16.93 13.89
N PHE A 137 13.44 17.08 13.50
CA PHE A 137 12.65 18.32 13.49
C PHE A 137 11.28 18.15 14.14
N ALA A 138 11.21 17.42 15.26
CA ALA A 138 9.96 17.22 16.00
C ALA A 138 9.22 18.57 16.30
N PRO A 139 7.89 18.63 16.09
CA PRO A 139 7.12 19.85 16.27
C PRO A 139 7.09 20.25 17.74
N LYS A 140 7.45 21.51 18.02
CA LYS A 140 7.55 22.04 19.38
C LYS A 140 6.23 22.61 19.91
N SER A 141 5.38 23.15 19.04
CA SER A 141 4.09 23.74 19.41
C SER A 141 3.21 23.97 18.16
N PRO A 142 1.97 23.44 18.10
CA PRO A 142 1.43 22.46 19.04
C PRO A 142 2.24 21.16 18.99
N SER A 143 2.30 20.43 20.11
CA SER A 143 2.95 19.13 20.14
C SER A 143 2.09 18.12 19.39
N SER A 144 2.64 17.51 18.35
CA SER A 144 2.04 16.35 17.68
C SER A 144 2.73 15.07 18.16
N MET A 145 1.95 14.01 18.34
CA MET A 145 2.44 12.71 18.80
C MET A 145 3.19 11.99 17.68
N PRO A 146 4.43 11.52 17.89
CA PRO A 146 5.10 10.62 16.96
C PRO A 146 4.27 9.36 16.73
N LEU A 147 4.18 8.89 15.49
CA LEU A 147 3.36 7.71 15.15
C LEU A 147 3.76 6.43 15.91
N ALA A 148 5.04 6.27 16.25
CA ALA A 148 5.54 5.15 17.04
C ALA A 148 5.01 5.14 18.49
N ASP A 149 4.60 6.29 19.02
CA ASP A 149 4.09 6.45 20.39
C ASP A 149 2.56 6.40 20.47
N VAL A 150 1.87 6.26 19.34
CA VAL A 150 0.41 6.21 19.29
C VAL A 150 -0.12 4.93 19.94
N ALA A 151 -1.09 5.09 20.85
CA ALA A 151 -1.72 3.98 21.54
C ALA A 151 -2.49 3.05 20.58
N ASP A 152 -2.51 1.76 20.90
CA ASP A 152 -3.10 0.71 20.05
C ASP A 152 -4.59 0.91 19.72
N ASP A 153 -5.35 1.63 20.56
CA ASP A 153 -6.78 1.91 20.35
C ASP A 153 -7.05 3.06 19.34
N GLN A 154 -6.06 3.92 19.14
CA GLN A 154 -6.05 4.96 18.11
C GLN A 154 -5.43 4.47 16.79
N LEU A 155 -4.66 3.38 16.82
CA LEU A 155 -4.12 2.75 15.62
C LEU A 155 -5.21 2.02 14.83
N VAL A 156 -5.18 2.20 13.51
CA VAL A 156 -6.07 1.51 12.57
C VAL A 156 -5.22 0.64 11.66
N SER A 157 -5.57 -0.63 11.54
CA SER A 157 -4.90 -1.52 10.59
C SER A 157 -5.27 -1.14 9.17
N ASN A 158 -4.27 -1.03 8.29
CA ASN A 158 -4.50 -0.83 6.87
C ASN A 158 -5.23 -2.06 6.34
N ALA A 159 -6.45 -1.87 5.85
CA ALA A 159 -7.27 -2.96 5.33
C ALA A 159 -6.55 -3.71 4.20
N ASN A 160 -5.64 -3.03 3.49
CA ASN A 160 -4.81 -3.56 2.40
C ASN A 160 -3.52 -4.26 2.84
N SER A 161 -3.24 -4.39 4.14
CA SER A 161 -2.05 -5.09 4.69
C SER A 161 -2.33 -6.54 5.15
N GLY A 162 -3.54 -7.03 4.92
CA GLY A 162 -4.01 -8.37 5.29
C GLY A 162 -3.38 -9.51 4.48
N TRP A 163 -4.04 -10.68 4.49
CA TRP A 163 -3.81 -11.68 3.46
C TRP A 163 -4.14 -11.07 2.11
N ARG A 164 -3.23 -11.17 1.14
CA ARG A 164 -3.30 -10.57 -0.20
C ARG A 164 -2.58 -11.47 -1.19
N LEU A 165 -3.02 -11.51 -2.44
CA LEU A 165 -2.22 -12.07 -3.53
C LEU A 165 -1.04 -11.15 -3.82
N ASN A 166 0.13 -11.74 -4.02
CA ASN A 166 1.39 -11.02 -4.14
C ASN A 166 1.73 -10.80 -5.62
N PRO A 167 1.66 -9.56 -6.16
CA PRO A 167 1.99 -9.29 -7.56
C PRO A 167 3.48 -9.51 -7.87
N TYR A 168 4.34 -9.60 -6.85
CA TYR A 168 5.77 -9.91 -7.00
C TYR A 168 6.08 -11.41 -6.92
N ASP A 169 5.10 -12.24 -6.55
CA ASP A 169 5.18 -13.69 -6.57
C ASP A 169 4.09 -14.24 -7.50
N ALA A 170 4.22 -13.84 -8.77
CA ALA A 170 3.22 -13.98 -9.82
C ALA A 170 3.91 -14.15 -11.18
N THR A 171 3.25 -14.86 -12.10
CA THR A 171 3.69 -14.92 -13.50
C THR A 171 3.40 -13.61 -14.23
N ALA A 172 4.14 -13.32 -15.31
CA ALA A 172 4.02 -12.03 -16.01
C ALA A 172 2.66 -11.79 -16.69
N GLY A 173 1.87 -12.85 -16.92
CA GLY A 173 0.55 -12.77 -17.56
C GLY A 173 -0.62 -12.76 -16.59
N ILE A 174 -0.40 -12.56 -15.29
CA ILE A 174 -1.49 -12.39 -14.31
C ILE A 174 -1.52 -10.95 -13.79
N ASP A 175 -2.71 -10.38 -13.73
CA ASP A 175 -2.97 -9.06 -13.16
C ASP A 175 -3.63 -9.26 -11.80
N VAL A 176 -2.99 -8.74 -10.74
CA VAL A 176 -3.52 -8.77 -9.37
C VAL A 176 -4.11 -7.39 -9.08
N ARG A 177 -5.39 -7.35 -8.72
CA ARG A 177 -6.08 -6.11 -8.38
C ARG A 177 -5.28 -5.34 -7.30
N PRO A 178 -5.26 -3.99 -7.30
CA PRO A 178 -4.46 -3.22 -6.34
C PRO A 178 -4.70 -3.54 -4.86
N ASP A 179 -5.90 -4.01 -4.51
CA ASP A 179 -6.24 -4.43 -3.16
C ASP A 179 -5.82 -5.87 -2.84
N GLY A 180 -5.20 -6.60 -3.77
CA GLY A 180 -4.72 -7.97 -3.67
C GLY A 180 -5.80 -9.05 -3.51
N MET A 181 -7.08 -8.74 -3.79
CA MET A 181 -8.23 -9.64 -3.53
C MET A 181 -8.82 -10.30 -4.77
N ALA A 182 -8.41 -9.91 -5.96
CA ALA A 182 -8.84 -10.51 -7.21
C ALA A 182 -7.67 -10.63 -8.18
N VAL A 183 -7.72 -11.62 -9.06
CA VAL A 183 -6.73 -11.80 -10.14
C VAL A 183 -7.44 -12.14 -11.43
N GLN A 184 -6.78 -11.83 -12.54
CA GLN A 184 -7.19 -12.26 -13.86
C GLN A 184 -5.95 -12.62 -14.68
N SER A 185 -6.06 -13.66 -15.51
CA SER A 185 -5.03 -13.94 -16.52
C SER A 185 -5.27 -13.07 -17.76
N VAL A 186 -4.20 -12.61 -18.40
CA VAL A 186 -4.27 -11.97 -19.70
C VAL A 186 -4.78 -12.97 -20.75
N LEU A 187 -5.72 -12.53 -21.60
CA LEU A 187 -6.29 -13.36 -22.65
C LEU A 187 -5.19 -13.96 -23.56
N GLY A 188 -5.19 -15.28 -23.70
CA GLY A 188 -4.24 -16.00 -24.54
C GLY A 188 -2.86 -16.24 -23.90
N ALA A 189 -2.65 -15.88 -22.64
CA ALA A 189 -1.38 -16.11 -21.93
C ALA A 189 -1.19 -17.57 -21.45
N GLY A 190 -2.18 -18.45 -21.66
CA GLY A 190 -2.18 -19.81 -21.11
C GLY A 190 -2.31 -19.80 -19.58
N TRP A 191 -1.85 -20.87 -18.93
CA TRP A 191 -1.84 -20.97 -17.47
C TRP A 191 -0.94 -19.93 -16.82
N GLN A 192 -1.50 -19.18 -15.88
CA GLN A 192 -0.83 -18.13 -15.12
C GLN A 192 -1.20 -18.30 -13.65
N GLY A 193 -0.34 -17.85 -12.74
CA GLY A 193 -0.59 -18.02 -11.32
C GLY A 193 0.20 -17.08 -10.43
N CYS A 194 -0.20 -17.03 -9.17
CA CYS A 194 0.44 -16.25 -8.12
C CYS A 194 0.25 -16.93 -6.76
N ARG A 195 0.96 -16.45 -5.74
CA ARG A 195 0.76 -16.86 -4.34
C ARG A 195 0.39 -15.68 -3.46
N ALA A 196 -0.12 -15.98 -2.26
CA ALA A 196 -0.39 -14.96 -1.25
C ALA A 196 0.90 -14.39 -0.64
N ASN A 197 0.80 -13.19 -0.07
CA ASN A 197 1.88 -12.49 0.63
C ASN A 197 2.22 -13.06 2.02
N LYS A 198 1.48 -14.09 2.46
CA LYS A 198 1.63 -14.77 3.75
C LYS A 198 1.52 -16.27 3.53
N GLY A 199 2.11 -17.03 4.43
CA GLY A 199 2.04 -18.49 4.45
C GLY A 199 1.59 -18.99 5.83
N VAL A 200 1.05 -20.20 5.88
CA VAL A 200 0.73 -20.91 7.12
C VAL A 200 1.77 -22.00 7.37
N LYS A 201 1.91 -22.44 8.63
CA LYS A 201 2.81 -23.53 9.02
C LYS A 201 2.14 -24.43 10.05
N ALA A 202 2.55 -25.69 10.11
CA ALA A 202 2.12 -26.59 11.17
C ALA A 202 2.62 -26.11 12.56
N PRO A 203 1.90 -26.43 13.65
CA PRO A 203 0.61 -27.15 13.68
C PRO A 203 -0.60 -26.22 13.46
N GLY A 204 -1.69 -26.77 12.92
CA GLY A 204 -2.98 -26.07 12.78
C GLY A 204 -3.84 -26.61 11.65
N SER A 205 -5.10 -26.14 11.59
CA SER A 205 -6.00 -26.34 10.46
C SER A 205 -6.41 -24.98 9.92
N TYR A 206 -6.24 -24.80 8.62
CA TYR A 206 -6.42 -23.51 7.95
C TYR A 206 -7.35 -23.71 6.76
N TYR A 207 -8.17 -22.70 6.47
CA TYR A 207 -9.02 -22.67 5.30
C TYR A 207 -8.99 -21.28 4.68
N TYR A 208 -9.28 -21.20 3.39
CA TYR A 208 -9.59 -19.97 2.67
C TYR A 208 -10.68 -20.32 1.65
N GLU A 209 -11.33 -19.29 1.11
CA GLU A 209 -12.35 -19.45 0.07
C GLU A 209 -11.94 -18.69 -1.19
N THR A 210 -12.48 -19.11 -2.33
CA THR A 210 -12.29 -18.43 -3.61
C THR A 210 -13.59 -18.50 -4.39
N THR A 211 -13.99 -17.38 -4.99
CA THR A 211 -15.16 -17.29 -5.85
C THR A 211 -14.68 -17.18 -7.29
N VAL A 212 -15.11 -18.11 -8.14
CA VAL A 212 -14.88 -18.03 -9.59
C VAL A 212 -15.89 -17.04 -10.16
N LEU A 213 -15.40 -15.96 -10.77
CA LEU A 213 -16.23 -14.85 -11.25
C LEU A 213 -16.64 -14.99 -12.73
N GLU A 214 -15.84 -15.72 -13.51
CA GLU A 214 -16.03 -15.93 -14.96
C GLU A 214 -15.74 -17.38 -15.33
N ASP A 215 -16.38 -17.86 -16.40
CA ASP A 215 -16.17 -19.22 -16.90
C ASP A 215 -14.75 -19.40 -17.46
N GLY A 216 -14.09 -20.50 -17.10
CA GLY A 216 -12.76 -20.83 -17.59
C GLY A 216 -12.07 -21.91 -16.77
N PRO A 217 -10.89 -22.36 -17.21
CA PRO A 217 -10.03 -23.22 -16.41
C PRO A 217 -9.52 -22.44 -15.19
N VAL A 218 -9.60 -23.05 -14.01
CA VAL A 218 -9.10 -22.45 -12.77
C VAL A 218 -8.47 -23.52 -11.90
N ARG A 219 -7.38 -23.19 -11.22
CA ARG A 219 -6.76 -24.05 -10.19
C ARG A 219 -6.55 -23.22 -8.94
N VAL A 220 -7.06 -23.70 -7.81
CA VAL A 220 -6.89 -23.09 -6.48
C VAL A 220 -6.34 -24.11 -5.51
N GLY A 221 -5.36 -23.73 -4.70
CA GLY A 221 -4.88 -24.62 -3.65
C GLY A 221 -3.71 -24.08 -2.86
N TRP A 222 -2.89 -25.00 -2.37
CA TRP A 222 -1.76 -24.71 -1.50
C TRP A 222 -0.45 -24.99 -2.21
N ALA A 223 0.53 -24.12 -2.04
CA ALA A 223 1.85 -24.27 -2.61
C ALA A 223 2.93 -23.78 -1.65
N THR A 224 4.09 -24.44 -1.68
CA THR A 224 5.28 -23.92 -0.98
C THR A 224 5.93 -22.79 -1.77
N ASN A 225 6.84 -22.04 -1.17
CA ASN A 225 7.61 -20.98 -1.86
C ASN A 225 8.46 -21.51 -3.03
N GLY A 226 8.77 -22.80 -3.06
CA GLY A 226 9.56 -23.42 -4.13
C GLY A 226 8.74 -23.89 -5.33
N ALA A 227 7.40 -23.90 -5.22
CA ALA A 227 6.54 -24.38 -6.30
C ALA A 227 6.56 -23.45 -7.53
N SER A 228 6.34 -24.05 -8.69
CA SER A 228 5.94 -23.45 -9.95
C SER A 228 4.70 -22.59 -9.74
N LEU A 229 4.67 -21.45 -10.44
CA LEU A 229 3.49 -20.60 -10.47
C LEU A 229 2.44 -21.08 -11.49
N ASN A 230 2.78 -22.02 -12.37
CA ASN A 230 1.77 -22.88 -12.99
C ASN A 230 1.44 -24.00 -11.98
N LEU A 231 0.50 -23.71 -11.09
CA LEU A 231 0.26 -24.51 -9.89
C LEU A 231 -0.25 -25.92 -10.24
N GLY A 232 0.29 -26.93 -9.54
CA GLY A 232 -0.03 -28.35 -9.71
C GLY A 232 0.89 -29.11 -10.67
N GLU A 233 1.75 -28.42 -11.42
CA GLU A 233 2.69 -29.04 -12.37
C GLU A 233 3.95 -29.62 -11.70
N ASP A 234 4.11 -29.45 -10.39
CA ASP A 234 5.23 -29.99 -9.61
C ASP A 234 4.76 -30.61 -8.28
N ASP A 235 5.71 -31.19 -7.55
CA ASP A 235 5.49 -31.85 -6.26
C ASP A 235 5.44 -30.90 -5.06
N LEU A 236 5.36 -29.59 -5.30
CA LEU A 236 5.36 -28.53 -4.29
C LEU A 236 4.06 -27.72 -4.25
N GLY A 237 3.15 -27.94 -5.21
CA GLY A 237 1.82 -27.35 -5.28
C GLY A 237 0.71 -28.40 -5.41
N LEU A 238 -0.31 -28.31 -4.55
CA LEU A 238 -1.52 -29.15 -4.58
C LEU A 238 -2.72 -28.24 -4.83
N VAL A 239 -3.39 -28.43 -5.96
CA VAL A 239 -4.51 -27.57 -6.39
C VAL A 239 -5.74 -28.37 -6.79
N PHE A 240 -6.89 -27.71 -6.72
CA PHE A 240 -8.19 -28.20 -7.18
C PHE A 240 -8.79 -27.22 -8.18
N GLY A 241 -9.44 -27.74 -9.22
CA GLY A 241 -10.27 -26.93 -10.11
C GLY A 241 -10.53 -27.58 -11.46
N THR A 242 -10.67 -26.80 -12.52
CA THR A 242 -11.12 -27.24 -13.84
C THR A 242 -10.04 -27.10 -14.90
N GLU A 243 -10.14 -27.91 -15.95
CA GLU A 243 -9.28 -27.89 -17.12
C GLU A 243 -10.02 -27.34 -18.35
N ASP A 244 -9.27 -27.02 -19.40
CA ASP A 244 -9.83 -26.52 -20.66
C ASP A 244 -10.92 -27.46 -21.21
N GLY A 245 -12.11 -26.88 -21.42
CA GLY A 245 -13.26 -27.61 -21.96
C GLY A 245 -13.93 -28.61 -20.99
N SER A 246 -13.56 -28.60 -19.71
CA SER A 246 -14.12 -29.47 -18.67
C SER A 246 -14.79 -28.65 -17.56
N THR A 247 -16.00 -29.05 -17.16
CA THR A 247 -16.66 -28.55 -15.95
C THR A 247 -16.40 -29.45 -14.74
N ARG A 248 -15.62 -30.52 -14.91
CA ARG A 248 -15.30 -31.48 -13.86
C ARG A 248 -14.17 -30.93 -12.98
N GLY A 249 -14.40 -30.91 -11.67
CA GLY A 249 -13.38 -30.59 -10.68
C GLY A 249 -12.37 -31.73 -10.51
N LEU A 250 -11.09 -31.41 -10.62
CA LEU A 250 -9.95 -32.31 -10.50
C LEU A 250 -8.97 -31.76 -9.47
N VAL A 251 -8.29 -32.65 -8.75
CA VAL A 251 -7.11 -32.33 -7.95
C VAL A 251 -5.88 -32.55 -8.83
N THR A 252 -4.96 -31.58 -8.88
CA THR A 252 -3.71 -31.67 -9.63
C THR A 252 -2.52 -31.58 -8.68
N PHE A 253 -1.60 -32.54 -8.78
CA PHE A 253 -0.35 -32.60 -8.01
C PHE A 253 0.73 -33.31 -8.82
N ASN A 254 1.92 -32.73 -8.93
CA ASN A 254 3.03 -33.27 -9.70
C ASN A 254 2.67 -33.59 -11.18
N GLY A 255 1.81 -32.76 -11.78
CA GLY A 255 1.28 -32.93 -13.13
C GLY A 255 0.20 -34.02 -13.27
N ASP A 256 -0.03 -34.82 -12.24
CA ASP A 256 -1.05 -35.87 -12.23
C ASP A 256 -2.41 -35.31 -11.80
N GLN A 257 -3.48 -35.78 -12.44
CA GLN A 257 -4.86 -35.38 -12.16
C GLN A 257 -5.66 -36.51 -11.50
N PHE A 258 -6.40 -36.15 -10.46
CA PHE A 258 -7.21 -37.06 -9.67
C PHE A 258 -8.65 -36.54 -9.58
N ASP A 259 -9.61 -37.46 -9.63
CA ASP A 259 -11.00 -37.10 -9.46
C ASP A 259 -11.28 -36.67 -8.02
N PHE A 260 -11.93 -35.52 -7.89
CA PHE A 260 -12.60 -35.16 -6.65
C PHE A 260 -13.90 -35.98 -6.60
N GLY A 261 -13.90 -37.02 -5.76
CA GLY A 261 -14.91 -38.09 -5.75
C GLY A 261 -16.37 -37.65 -5.66
#